data_AF-A0A9X2LYZ1-F1
#
_entry.id   AF-A0A9X2LYZ1-F1
#
_cell.length_a   1.000
_cell.length_b   1.000
_cell.length_c   1.000
_cell.angle_alpha   90.00
_cell.angle_beta   90.00
_cell.angle_gamma   90.00
#
_symmetry.space_group_name_H-M   'P 1'
#
loop_
_entity.id
_entity.type
_entity.pdbx_description
1 polymer ?
#
loop_
_entity_poly.entity_id
_entity_poly.type
_entity_poly.pdbx_seq_one_letter_code
_entity_poly.pdbx_strand_id
1 'polypeptide(L)'
;MTDTQSQYRTLLARLEAERAKAERNAPLCRGEEARWVNEGMAAAHRIDIAHTVNAFWGLEAAIDYQRDGTLPQGDAAFLPPPPGSTEEQLPDEILALIDPPPYLSTACETAQLLEQAVAEHPERQAGLGEWARRMHDRCRINNKYTGRLCACAHHGFG
;
A
#
# COMPACT_ATOMS: atom_id res chain seq x y z
N MET A 1 11.69 -0.01 -26.08
CA MET A 1 12.52 -0.18 -24.85
C MET A 1 12.07 0.75 -23.71
N THR A 2 10.77 1.06 -23.60
CA THR A 2 10.26 2.15 -22.74
C THR A 2 9.31 1.68 -21.61
N ASP A 3 8.93 0.41 -21.57
CA ASP A 3 7.90 -0.10 -20.63
C ASP A 3 8.51 -0.60 -19.30
N THR A 4 9.52 -1.46 -19.35
CA THR A 4 10.23 -1.96 -18.15
C THR A 4 10.85 -0.84 -17.33
N GLN A 5 11.28 0.24 -18.01
CA GLN A 5 11.88 1.40 -17.36
C GLN A 5 10.86 2.20 -16.53
N SER A 6 9.58 2.17 -16.92
CA SER A 6 8.48 2.83 -16.22
C SER A 6 8.03 2.01 -15.00
N GLN A 7 7.94 0.69 -15.15
CA GLN A 7 7.46 -0.22 -14.10
C GLN A 7 8.36 -0.24 -12.85
N TYR A 8 9.70 -0.24 -13.03
CA TYR A 8 10.58 -0.19 -11.87
C TYR A 8 10.53 1.15 -11.14
N ARG A 9 10.28 2.26 -11.87
CA ARG A 9 10.19 3.60 -11.27
C ARG A 9 8.98 3.65 -10.34
N THR A 10 7.85 3.12 -10.81
CA THR A 10 6.64 2.96 -10.00
C THR A 10 6.89 2.08 -8.77
N LEU A 11 7.64 0.99 -8.91
CA LEU A 11 8.01 0.14 -7.77
C LEU A 11 8.88 0.89 -6.75
N LEU A 12 9.96 1.52 -7.20
CA LEU A 12 10.90 2.27 -6.35
C LEU A 12 10.19 3.38 -5.58
N ALA A 13 9.38 4.17 -6.29
CA ALA A 13 8.48 5.18 -5.74
C ALA A 13 7.57 4.64 -4.63
N ARG A 14 6.91 3.50 -4.88
CA ARG A 14 5.98 2.90 -3.93
C ARG A 14 6.69 2.38 -2.69
N LEU A 15 7.88 1.80 -2.84
CA LEU A 15 8.70 1.36 -1.71
C LEU A 15 9.14 2.55 -0.85
N GLU A 16 9.56 3.67 -1.46
CA GLU A 16 9.88 4.89 -0.72
C GLU A 16 8.67 5.46 0.03
N ALA A 17 7.51 5.48 -0.62
CA ALA A 17 6.26 5.93 -0.01
C ALA A 17 5.92 5.13 1.25
N GLU A 18 5.98 3.80 1.15
CA GLU A 18 5.66 2.91 2.26
C GLU A 18 6.72 2.98 3.38
N ARG A 19 8.01 3.12 3.04
CA ARG A 19 9.07 3.43 4.02
C ARG A 19 8.77 4.72 4.77
N ALA A 20 8.56 5.81 4.06
CA ALA A 20 8.31 7.13 4.66
C ALA A 20 7.01 7.13 5.49
N LYS A 21 5.99 6.38 5.05
CA LYS A 21 4.75 6.17 5.81
C LYS A 21 5.00 5.42 7.11
N ALA A 22 5.84 4.38 7.10
CA ALA A 22 6.20 3.65 8.31
C ALA A 22 6.99 4.54 9.29
N GLU A 23 7.99 5.28 8.80
CA GLU A 23 8.78 6.24 9.60
C GLU A 23 7.89 7.32 10.24
N ARG A 24 6.93 7.88 9.49
CA ARG A 24 5.96 8.86 10.02
C ARG A 24 5.02 8.26 11.07
N ASN A 25 4.63 7.00 10.93
CA ASN A 25 3.68 6.36 11.83
C ASN A 25 4.31 5.91 13.15
N ALA A 26 5.59 5.50 13.14
CA ALA A 26 6.29 5.02 14.33
C ALA A 26 6.16 5.95 15.56
N PRO A 27 6.42 7.28 15.47
CA PRO A 27 6.28 8.18 16.63
C PRO A 27 4.82 8.47 17.01
N LEU A 28 3.84 8.12 16.16
CA LEU A 28 2.41 8.32 16.43
C LEU A 28 1.77 7.11 17.15
N CYS A 29 2.49 5.99 17.24
CA CYS A 29 2.00 4.79 17.90
C CYS A 29 1.96 4.95 19.42
N ARG A 30 0.82 4.59 20.03
CA ARG A 30 0.65 4.61 21.49
C ARG A 30 1.21 3.36 22.18
N GLY A 31 1.35 2.25 21.44
CA GLY A 31 1.89 0.99 21.93
C GLY A 31 3.28 0.72 21.37
N GLU A 32 4.16 0.18 22.21
CA GLU A 32 5.54 -0.10 21.86
C GLU A 32 5.67 -1.15 20.75
N GLU A 33 4.85 -2.20 20.78
CA GLU A 33 4.80 -3.22 19.74
C GLU A 33 4.47 -2.63 18.37
N ALA A 34 3.46 -1.75 18.30
CA ALA A 34 3.05 -1.10 17.06
C ALA A 34 4.14 -0.13 16.55
N ARG A 35 4.85 0.55 17.45
CA ARG A 35 6.02 1.37 17.10
C ARG A 35 7.12 0.50 16.47
N TRP A 36 7.50 -0.60 17.12
CA TRP A 36 8.52 -1.52 16.62
C TRP A 36 8.16 -2.14 15.27
N VAL A 37 6.87 -2.46 15.04
CA VAL A 37 6.42 -2.92 13.73
C VAL A 37 6.67 -1.84 12.66
N ASN A 38 6.34 -0.56 12.92
CA ASN A 38 6.59 0.49 11.95
C ASN A 38 8.10 0.75 11.74
N GLU A 39 8.92 0.72 12.79
CA GLU A 39 10.38 0.82 12.69
C GLU A 39 10.96 -0.35 11.86
N GLY A 40 10.50 -1.57 12.12
CA GLY A 40 10.89 -2.77 11.38
C GLY A 40 10.48 -2.73 9.91
N MET A 41 9.26 -2.25 9.61
CA MET A 41 8.80 -2.04 8.22
C MET A 41 9.62 -0.98 7.49
N ALA A 42 9.98 0.12 8.16
CA ALA A 42 10.88 1.12 7.58
C ALA A 42 12.25 0.52 7.23
N ALA A 43 12.82 -0.28 8.13
CA ALA A 43 14.07 -0.99 7.89
C ALA A 43 13.98 -2.01 6.75
N ALA A 44 12.89 -2.79 6.69
CA ALA A 44 12.65 -3.75 5.62
C ALA A 44 12.55 -3.06 4.25
N HIS A 45 11.77 -1.97 4.14
CA HIS A 45 11.67 -1.23 2.89
C HIS A 45 12.98 -0.55 2.48
N ARG A 46 13.84 -0.18 3.44
CA ARG A 46 15.20 0.27 3.10
C ARG A 46 16.00 -0.85 2.40
N ILE A 47 15.85 -2.10 2.82
CA ILE A 47 16.48 -3.25 2.16
C ILE A 47 15.85 -3.49 0.78
N ASP A 48 14.52 -3.46 0.67
CA ASP A 48 13.81 -3.64 -0.61
C ASP A 48 14.23 -2.60 -1.67
N ILE A 49 14.37 -1.33 -1.25
CA ILE A 49 14.83 -0.24 -2.11
C ILE A 49 16.27 -0.52 -2.55
N ALA A 50 17.17 -0.93 -1.65
CA ALA A 50 18.55 -1.26 -2.01
C ALA A 50 18.61 -2.41 -3.04
N HIS A 51 17.79 -3.45 -2.88
CA HIS A 51 17.69 -4.55 -3.86
C HIS A 51 17.16 -4.06 -5.21
N THR A 52 16.16 -3.20 -5.20
CA THR A 52 15.60 -2.59 -6.42
C THR A 52 16.66 -1.74 -7.12
N VAL A 53 17.36 -0.88 -6.38
CA VAL A 53 18.45 -0.06 -6.91
C VAL A 53 19.55 -0.96 -7.50
N ASN A 54 19.95 -2.04 -6.81
CA ASN A 54 20.95 -2.99 -7.31
C ASN A 54 20.51 -3.63 -8.65
N ALA A 55 19.24 -4.04 -8.75
CA ALA A 55 18.73 -4.70 -9.94
C ALA A 55 18.72 -3.81 -11.19
N PHE A 56 18.54 -2.49 -11.04
CA PHE A 56 18.36 -1.57 -12.17
C PHE A 56 19.52 -0.57 -12.38
N TRP A 57 20.32 -0.28 -11.36
CA TRP A 57 21.47 0.64 -11.41
C TRP A 57 22.78 0.01 -10.94
N GLY A 58 22.77 -1.24 -10.49
CA GLY A 58 23.98 -1.98 -10.09
C GLY A 58 24.36 -1.80 -8.62
N LEU A 59 25.38 -2.57 -8.21
CA LEU A 59 25.76 -2.74 -6.80
C LEU A 59 26.27 -1.45 -6.16
N GLU A 60 27.05 -0.65 -6.89
CA GLU A 60 27.61 0.62 -6.36
C GLU A 60 26.48 1.59 -5.96
N ALA A 61 25.48 1.74 -6.82
CA ALA A 61 24.30 2.57 -6.55
C ALA A 61 23.52 2.07 -5.31
N ALA A 62 23.42 0.75 -5.12
CA ALA A 62 22.76 0.17 -3.96
C ALA A 62 23.54 0.40 -2.66
N ILE A 63 24.88 0.33 -2.73
CA ILE A 63 25.78 0.65 -1.60
C ILE A 63 25.64 2.12 -1.22
N ASP A 64 25.63 3.02 -2.19
CA ASP A 64 25.46 4.45 -1.97
C ASP A 64 24.12 4.73 -1.27
N TYR A 65 23.02 4.16 -1.80
CA TYR A 65 21.70 4.26 -1.16
C TYR A 65 21.70 3.69 0.27
N GLN A 66 22.32 2.54 0.53
CA GLN A 66 22.38 2.00 1.89
C GLN A 66 23.17 2.91 2.83
N ARG A 67 24.24 3.53 2.35
CA ARG A 67 25.12 4.40 3.15
C ARG A 67 24.42 5.69 3.59
N ASP A 68 23.80 6.41 2.67
CA ASP A 68 23.30 7.77 2.93
C ASP A 68 21.85 8.02 2.49
N GLY A 69 21.18 7.02 1.92
CA GLY A 69 19.80 7.13 1.44
C GLY A 69 19.67 7.81 0.08
N THR A 70 20.79 8.10 -0.60
CA THR A 70 20.76 8.75 -1.92
C THR A 70 20.27 7.77 -2.97
N LEU A 71 19.16 8.12 -3.63
CA LEU A 71 18.72 7.40 -4.81
C LEU A 71 19.52 7.81 -6.05
N PRO A 72 19.71 6.90 -7.03
CA PRO A 72 20.27 7.23 -8.32
C PRO A 72 19.43 8.32 -9.02
N GLN A 73 20.07 9.29 -9.66
CA GLN A 73 19.36 10.33 -10.41
C GLN A 73 18.61 9.73 -11.61
N GLY A 74 17.30 9.97 -11.67
CA GLY A 74 16.41 9.61 -12.78
C GLY A 74 15.05 10.28 -12.63
N ASP A 75 14.56 10.90 -13.70
CA ASP A 75 13.36 11.74 -13.71
C ASP A 75 12.06 10.96 -13.39
N ALA A 76 11.67 10.94 -12.12
CA ALA A 76 10.29 11.05 -11.64
C ALA A 76 10.28 11.01 -10.11
N ALA A 77 10.14 12.17 -9.46
CA ALA A 77 9.83 12.23 -8.05
C ALA A 77 8.39 11.72 -7.86
N PHE A 78 8.24 10.54 -7.25
CA PHE A 78 6.95 10.18 -6.68
C PHE A 78 6.67 11.12 -5.51
N LEU A 79 5.59 11.87 -5.64
CA LEU A 79 5.09 12.70 -4.56
C LEU A 79 4.10 11.85 -3.76
N PRO A 80 4.40 11.50 -2.50
CA PRO A 80 3.40 10.85 -1.66
C PRO A 80 2.14 11.72 -1.62
N PRO A 81 0.95 11.12 -1.57
CA PRO A 81 -0.27 11.89 -1.46
C PRO A 81 -0.16 12.83 -0.23
N PRO A 82 -0.60 14.09 -0.35
CA PRO A 82 -0.46 15.06 0.73
C PRO A 82 -1.19 14.58 1.99
N PRO A 83 -0.76 15.01 3.20
CA PRO A 83 -1.52 14.76 4.41
C PRO A 83 -2.98 15.18 4.25
N GLY A 84 -3.92 14.29 4.59
CA GLY A 84 -5.35 14.51 4.38
C GLY A 84 -5.87 14.13 2.99
N SER A 85 -5.04 13.56 2.12
CA SER A 85 -5.52 13.01 0.85
C SER A 85 -6.58 11.94 1.07
N THR A 86 -7.68 12.07 0.34
CA THR A 86 -8.80 11.12 0.29
C THR A 86 -8.70 10.17 -0.91
N GLU A 87 -7.60 10.20 -1.67
CA GLU A 87 -7.38 9.33 -2.83
C GLU A 87 -7.48 7.83 -2.48
N GLU A 88 -7.11 7.50 -1.25
CA GLU A 88 -7.18 6.17 -0.67
C GLU A 88 -8.52 5.87 0.05
N GLN A 89 -9.46 6.82 0.09
CA GLN A 89 -10.79 6.63 0.65
C GLN A 89 -11.76 6.22 -0.46
N LEU A 90 -12.81 5.47 -0.09
CA LEU A 90 -13.92 5.29 -1.01
C LEU A 90 -14.60 6.65 -1.22
N PRO A 91 -14.95 7.01 -2.46
CA PRO A 91 -15.82 8.15 -2.71
C PRO A 91 -17.15 7.98 -1.96
N ASP A 92 -17.73 9.08 -1.47
CA ASP A 92 -18.96 9.05 -0.66
C ASP A 92 -20.11 8.34 -1.41
N GLU A 93 -20.20 8.51 -2.72
CA GLU A 93 -21.21 7.89 -3.57
C GLU A 93 -21.03 6.38 -3.76
N ILE A 94 -19.83 5.85 -3.49
CA ILE A 94 -19.56 4.40 -3.46
C ILE A 94 -19.74 3.88 -2.04
N LEU A 95 -19.30 4.64 -1.04
CA LEU A 95 -19.48 4.29 0.37
C LEU A 95 -20.97 4.17 0.73
N ALA A 96 -21.84 5.01 0.15
CA ALA A 96 -23.29 4.95 0.33
C ALA A 96 -23.96 3.68 -0.23
N LEU A 97 -23.25 2.87 -1.04
CA LEU A 97 -23.76 1.63 -1.63
C LEU A 97 -23.41 0.38 -0.81
N ILE A 98 -22.68 0.55 0.28
CA ILE A 98 -22.28 -0.54 1.17
C ILE A 98 -22.62 -0.16 2.62
N ASP A 99 -22.83 -1.17 3.46
CA ASP A 99 -23.01 -0.98 4.91
C ASP A 99 -21.77 -1.50 5.65
N PRO A 100 -20.69 -0.71 5.72
CA PRO A 100 -19.48 -1.14 6.39
C PRO A 100 -19.69 -1.15 7.92
N PRO A 101 -19.10 -2.12 8.64
CA PRO A 101 -19.21 -2.16 10.09
C PRO A 101 -18.63 -0.87 10.72
N PRO A 102 -19.17 -0.41 11.87
CA PRO A 102 -18.78 0.87 12.49
C PRO A 102 -17.30 1.01 12.85
N TYR A 103 -16.55 -0.09 12.94
CA TYR A 103 -15.13 -0.09 13.27
C TYR A 103 -14.33 -1.07 12.41
N LEU A 104 -13.21 -0.58 11.89
CA LEU A 104 -12.07 -1.33 11.33
C LEU A 104 -12.43 -2.45 10.35
N SER A 105 -13.13 -2.14 9.26
CA SER A 105 -13.11 -3.03 8.11
C SER A 105 -11.69 -3.08 7.53
N THR A 106 -11.15 -4.29 7.39
CA THR A 106 -10.00 -4.55 6.52
C THR A 106 -10.35 -4.14 5.09
N ALA A 107 -9.33 -3.77 4.31
CA ALA A 107 -9.55 -3.48 2.90
C ALA A 107 -10.22 -4.67 2.17
N CYS A 108 -9.90 -5.91 2.56
CA CYS A 108 -10.56 -7.10 2.04
C CYS A 108 -12.05 -7.22 2.44
N GLU A 109 -12.44 -6.89 3.67
CA GLU A 109 -13.86 -6.86 4.06
C GLU A 109 -14.61 -5.78 3.26
N THR A 110 -14.00 -4.60 3.09
CA THR A 110 -14.56 -3.56 2.22
C THR A 110 -14.68 -4.03 0.77
N ALA A 111 -13.68 -4.74 0.25
CA ALA A 111 -13.73 -5.30 -1.10
C ALA A 111 -14.87 -6.31 -1.28
N GLN A 112 -15.10 -7.18 -0.29
CA GLN A 112 -16.21 -8.13 -0.31
C GLN A 112 -17.57 -7.43 -0.29
N LEU A 113 -17.72 -6.36 0.50
CA LEU A 113 -18.95 -5.56 0.49
C LEU A 113 -19.20 -4.92 -0.88
N LEU A 114 -18.14 -4.43 -1.53
CA LEU A 114 -18.23 -3.87 -2.89
C LEU A 114 -18.59 -4.94 -3.92
N GLU A 115 -18.04 -6.15 -3.81
CA GLU A 115 -18.40 -7.29 -4.66
C GLU A 115 -19.86 -7.71 -4.47
N GLN A 116 -20.37 -7.68 -3.24
CA GLN A 116 -21.78 -7.94 -2.95
C GLN A 116 -22.69 -6.85 -3.52
N ALA A 117 -22.29 -5.58 -3.37
CA ALA A 117 -23.04 -4.43 -3.92
C ALA A 117 -23.20 -4.48 -5.44
N VAL A 118 -22.33 -5.20 -6.17
CA VAL A 118 -22.51 -5.43 -7.62
C VAL A 118 -23.82 -6.17 -7.93
N ALA A 119 -24.26 -7.08 -7.06
CA ALA A 119 -25.51 -7.81 -7.25
C ALA A 119 -26.74 -6.90 -7.08
N GLU A 120 -26.63 -5.89 -6.21
CA GLU A 120 -27.70 -4.93 -5.90
C GLU A 120 -27.69 -3.73 -6.86
N HIS A 121 -26.53 -3.38 -7.42
CA HIS A 121 -26.29 -2.25 -8.32
C HIS A 121 -25.57 -2.68 -9.61
N PRO A 122 -26.20 -3.52 -10.45
CA PRO A 122 -25.55 -4.06 -11.65
C PRO A 122 -25.13 -2.98 -12.65
N GLU A 123 -25.82 -1.84 -12.70
CA GLU A 123 -25.47 -0.70 -13.54
C GLU A 123 -24.14 -0.03 -13.14
N ARG A 124 -23.67 -0.27 -11.90
CA ARG A 124 -22.40 0.24 -11.37
C ARG A 124 -21.31 -0.81 -11.30
N GLN A 125 -21.54 -2.01 -11.87
CA GLN A 125 -20.62 -3.16 -11.80
C GLN A 125 -19.17 -2.80 -12.14
N ALA A 126 -18.94 -2.03 -13.21
CA ALA A 126 -17.59 -1.67 -13.63
C ALA A 126 -16.85 -0.85 -12.56
N GLY A 127 -17.51 0.17 -11.99
CA GLY A 127 -16.93 1.03 -10.97
C GLY A 127 -16.74 0.32 -9.62
N LEU A 128 -17.74 -0.45 -9.18
CA LEU A 128 -17.66 -1.24 -7.95
C LEU A 128 -16.58 -2.32 -8.04
N GLY A 129 -16.49 -3.02 -9.17
CA GLY A 129 -15.45 -4.03 -9.40
C GLY A 129 -14.04 -3.45 -9.46
N GLU A 130 -13.86 -2.23 -9.98
CA GLU A 130 -12.58 -1.55 -9.93
C GLU A 130 -12.18 -1.18 -8.50
N TRP A 131 -13.11 -0.64 -7.71
CA TRP A 131 -12.86 -0.29 -6.31
C TRP A 131 -12.59 -1.52 -5.44
N ALA A 132 -13.32 -2.62 -5.64
CA ALA A 132 -13.07 -3.89 -4.95
C ALA A 132 -11.63 -4.37 -5.21
N ARG A 133 -11.18 -4.32 -6.47
CA ARG A 133 -9.81 -4.69 -6.85
C ARG A 133 -8.77 -3.80 -6.16
N ARG A 134 -8.97 -2.48 -6.16
CA ARG A 134 -8.09 -1.52 -5.46
C ARG A 134 -8.03 -1.79 -3.96
N MET A 135 -9.14 -2.23 -3.35
CA MET A 135 -9.20 -2.57 -1.94
C MET A 135 -8.45 -3.88 -1.63
N HIS A 136 -8.59 -4.91 -2.47
CA HIS A 136 -7.77 -6.13 -2.37
C HIS A 136 -6.28 -5.83 -2.54
N ASP A 137 -5.89 -5.00 -3.52
CA ASP A 137 -4.49 -4.61 -3.76
C ASP A 137 -3.86 -3.85 -2.58
N ARG A 138 -4.67 -3.26 -1.71
CA ARG A 138 -4.25 -2.56 -0.49
C ARG A 138 -4.29 -3.44 0.75
N CYS A 139 -4.90 -4.60 0.66
CA CYS A 139 -5.12 -5.46 1.80
C CYS A 139 -3.78 -6.01 2.30
N ARG A 140 -3.46 -5.67 3.55
CA ARG A 140 -2.32 -6.25 4.25
C ARG A 140 -2.79 -7.53 4.90
N ILE A 141 -2.05 -8.62 4.68
CA ILE A 141 -2.36 -9.95 5.24
C ILE A 141 -2.55 -9.90 6.76
N ASN A 142 -1.86 -8.98 7.43
CA ASN A 142 -2.02 -8.66 8.83
C ASN A 142 -2.72 -7.30 8.97
N ASN A 143 -3.89 -7.28 9.62
CA ASN A 143 -4.62 -6.04 9.90
C ASN A 143 -3.79 -5.16 10.84
N LYS A 144 -3.41 -3.97 10.36
CA LYS A 144 -2.55 -3.02 11.09
C LYS A 144 -3.08 -2.64 12.48
N TYR A 145 -4.39 -2.62 12.68
CA TYR A 145 -5.02 -2.15 13.91
C TYR A 145 -5.39 -3.27 14.88
N THR A 146 -5.76 -4.45 14.36
CA THR A 146 -6.21 -5.57 15.21
C THR A 146 -5.17 -6.68 15.33
N GLY A 147 -4.13 -6.70 14.49
CA GLY A 147 -3.15 -7.79 14.41
C GLY A 147 -3.72 -9.10 13.86
N ARG A 148 -5.00 -9.13 13.47
CA ARG A 148 -5.66 -10.33 12.94
C ARG A 148 -5.25 -10.53 11.48
N LEU A 149 -4.98 -11.79 11.13
CA LEU A 149 -4.74 -12.15 9.73
C LEU A 149 -6.05 -12.05 8.93
N CYS A 150 -5.94 -11.55 7.71
CA CYS A 150 -7.03 -11.57 6.76
C CYS A 150 -7.29 -13.01 6.30
N ALA A 151 -8.54 -13.45 6.40
CA ALA A 151 -8.97 -14.80 6.04
C ALA A 151 -9.52 -14.91 4.62
N CYS A 152 -9.40 -13.87 3.78
CA CYS A 152 -9.96 -13.90 2.43
C CYS A 152 -9.16 -14.81 1.50
N ALA A 153 -9.84 -15.45 0.55
CA ALA A 153 -9.24 -16.33 -0.45
C ALA A 153 -8.22 -15.63 -1.37
N HIS A 154 -8.28 -14.29 -1.49
CA HIS A 154 -7.32 -13.51 -2.28
C HIS A 154 -5.87 -13.69 -1.81
N HIS A 155 -5.65 -14.01 -0.53
CA HIS A 155 -4.33 -14.26 0.02
C HIS A 155 -3.85 -15.72 -0.14
N GLY A 156 -4.62 -16.60 -0.77
CA GLY A 156 -4.25 -18.01 -0.97
C GLY A 156 -4.36 -18.88 0.28
N PHE A 157 -5.04 -18.42 1.33
CA PHE A 157 -5.48 -19.27 2.44
C PHE A 157 -6.79 -19.96 2.03
N GLY A 158 -6.65 -21.09 1.33
CA GLY A 158 -7.74 -21.99 0.96
C GLY A 158 -7.44 -23.38 1.48
#